data_AF-A0A1F2SWQ9-F1
#
_entry.id   AF-A0A1F2SWQ9-F1
#
_cell.length_a   1.000
_cell.length_b   1.000
_cell.length_c   1.000
_cell.angle_alpha   90.00
_cell.angle_beta   90.00
_cell.angle_gamma   90.00
#
_symmetry.space_group_name_H-M   'P 1'
#
loop_
_entity.id
_entity.type
_entity.pdbx_description
1 polymer ?
#
loop_
_entity_poly.entity_id
_entity_poly.type
_entity_poly.pdbx_seq_one_letter_code
_entity_poly.pdbx_strand_id
1 'polypeptide(L)'
;MRRIPNTNLDVFPLCLGGNVFGWTADERQSFDVLDDIAAAHRTTVAAASLAWLVAQPTVVAAIASARVVEQLADLLPFVDITLNPGGCVRLGTA
;
A
#
# COMPACT_ATOMS: atom_id res chain seq x y z
N MET A 1 -20.90 7.77 -5.24
CA MET A 1 -19.75 8.61 -4.86
C MET A 1 -20.19 9.56 -3.75
N ARG A 2 -19.43 9.69 -2.65
CA ARG A 2 -19.72 10.55 -1.49
C ARG A 2 -18.67 11.67 -1.47
N ARG A 3 -19.08 12.93 -1.47
CA ARG A 3 -18.16 14.07 -1.36
C ARG A 3 -17.72 14.29 0.08
N ILE A 4 -16.43 14.55 0.30
CA ILE A 4 -15.90 14.89 1.63
C ILE A 4 -16.26 16.36 1.95
N PRO A 5 -16.86 16.66 3.12
CA PRO A 5 -17.21 18.03 3.50
C PRO A 5 -16.03 19.00 3.38
N ASN A 6 -16.29 20.21 2.89
CA ASN A 6 -15.32 21.30 2.70
C ASN A 6 -14.18 21.00 1.70
N THR A 7 -14.36 20.06 0.78
CA THR A 7 -13.39 19.79 -0.29
C THR A 7 -14.09 19.60 -1.64
N ASN A 8 -13.31 19.58 -2.73
CA ASN A 8 -13.79 19.18 -4.06
C ASN A 8 -13.48 17.70 -4.37
N LEU A 9 -13.29 16.88 -3.32
CA LEU A 9 -12.94 15.46 -3.46
C LEU A 9 -14.18 14.58 -3.34
N ASP A 10 -14.42 13.80 -4.38
CA ASP A 10 -15.44 12.76 -4.43
C ASP A 10 -14.79 11.40 -4.13
N VAL A 11 -15.30 10.66 -3.16
CA VAL A 11 -14.79 9.33 -2.79
C VAL A 11 -15.80 8.23 -3.09
N PHE A 12 -15.30 7.04 -3.38
CA PHE A 12 -16.14 5.85 -3.53
C PHE A 12 -16.72 5.45 -2.15
N PRO A 13 -17.96 4.92 -2.05
CA PRO A 13 -18.60 4.61 -0.77
C PRO A 13 -17.98 3.46 0.04
N LEU A 14 -16.79 2.99 -0.34
CA LEU A 14 -15.99 2.02 0.39
C LEU A 14 -14.54 2.53 0.45
N CYS A 15 -14.13 3.02 1.62
CA CYS A 15 -12.73 3.30 1.93
C CYS A 15 -12.27 2.27 2.95
N LEU A 16 -11.56 1.24 2.50
CA LEU A 16 -10.95 0.24 3.38
C LEU A 16 -9.51 0.68 3.68
N GLY A 17 -9.23 1.00 4.94
CA GLY A 17 -7.88 1.28 5.43
C GLY A 17 -7.02 0.02 5.45
N GLY A 18 -5.69 0.19 5.50
CA GLY A 18 -4.69 -0.87 5.58
C GLY A 18 -4.69 -1.65 6.90
N ASN A 19 -5.84 -2.20 7.30
CA ASN A 19 -6.05 -2.90 8.57
C ASN A 19 -5.26 -4.22 8.71
N VAL A 20 -4.41 -4.61 7.74
CA VAL A 20 -3.51 -5.75 7.94
C VAL A 20 -2.36 -5.37 8.85
N PHE A 21 -1.83 -4.15 8.75
CA PHE A 21 -0.77 -3.65 9.61
C PHE A 21 -1.36 -3.15 10.93
N GLY A 22 -1.05 -3.84 12.04
CA GLY A 22 -1.54 -3.48 13.38
C GLY A 22 -2.82 -4.18 13.84
N TRP A 23 -3.46 -5.00 12.99
CA TRP A 23 -4.62 -5.83 13.37
C TRP A 23 -4.37 -7.32 13.14
N THR A 24 -3.72 -7.67 12.03
CA THR A 24 -3.44 -9.06 11.63
C THR A 24 -1.94 -9.35 11.73
N ALA A 25 -1.08 -8.47 11.23
CA ALA A 25 0.37 -8.52 11.42
C ALA A 25 0.83 -7.49 12.47
N ASP A 26 1.72 -7.90 13.37
CA ASP A 26 2.37 -6.96 14.29
C ASP A 26 3.40 -6.07 13.57
N GLU A 27 3.89 -5.04 14.26
CA GLU A 27 4.84 -4.08 13.69
C GLU A 27 6.08 -4.75 13.09
N ARG A 28 6.67 -5.71 13.80
CA ARG A 28 7.88 -6.41 13.35
C ARG A 28 7.59 -7.22 12.09
N GLN A 29 6.52 -8.00 12.09
CA GLN A 29 6.11 -8.82 10.95
C GLN A 29 5.79 -7.95 9.71
N SER A 30 5.23 -6.77 9.95
CA SER A 30 4.93 -5.79 8.90
C SER A 30 6.22 -5.30 8.24
N PHE A 31 7.22 -4.90 9.03
CA PHE A 31 8.51 -4.45 8.52
C PHE A 31 9.27 -5.57 7.82
N ASP A 32 9.35 -6.77 8.41
CA ASP A 32 10.08 -7.90 7.80
C ASP A 32 9.60 -8.20 6.37
N VAL A 33 8.28 -8.25 6.16
CA VAL A 33 7.72 -8.54 4.83
C VAL A 33 7.91 -7.37 3.86
N LEU A 34 7.69 -6.13 4.31
CA LEU A 34 7.84 -4.96 3.46
C LEU A 34 9.29 -4.72 3.07
N ASP A 35 10.24 -5.00 3.96
CA ASP A 35 11.68 -4.92 3.70
C ASP A 35 12.11 -5.98 2.70
N ASP A 36 11.60 -7.21 2.79
CA ASP A 36 11.85 -8.27 1.81
C ASP A 36 11.37 -7.85 0.40
N ILE A 37 10.16 -7.27 0.29
CA ILE A 37 9.63 -6.75 -0.97
C ILE A 37 10.48 -5.58 -1.48
N ALA A 38 10.82 -4.64 -0.59
CA ALA A 38 11.64 -3.48 -0.93
C ALA A 38 13.02 -3.91 -1.46
N ALA A 39 13.66 -4.88 -0.81
CA ALA A 39 14.95 -5.43 -1.21
C ALA A 39 14.87 -6.16 -2.55
N ALA A 40 13.87 -7.04 -2.73
CA ALA A 40 13.68 -7.81 -3.96
C ALA A 40 13.48 -6.91 -5.20
N HIS A 41 12.78 -5.80 -5.03
CA HIS A 41 12.49 -4.84 -6.10
C HIS A 41 13.44 -3.64 -6.13
N ARG A 42 14.43 -3.56 -5.22
CA ARG A 42 15.34 -2.42 -5.05
C ARG A 42 14.59 -1.08 -4.99
N THR A 43 13.56 -1.04 -4.15
CA THR A 43 12.63 0.09 -4.03
C THR A 43 12.52 0.58 -2.60
N THR A 44 11.68 1.58 -2.35
CA THR A 44 11.39 2.08 -1.01
C THR A 44 10.32 1.23 -0.32
N VAL A 45 10.32 1.23 1.01
CA VAL A 45 9.26 0.60 1.82
C VAL A 45 7.89 1.23 1.51
N ALA A 46 7.84 2.53 1.19
CA ALA A 46 6.60 3.20 0.81
C ALA A 46 6.03 2.66 -0.51
N ALA A 47 6.87 2.49 -1.53
CA ALA A 47 6.46 1.87 -2.79
C ALA A 47 6.09 0.38 -2.61
N ALA A 48 6.85 -0.36 -1.81
CA ALA A 48 6.52 -1.75 -1.46
C ALA A 48 5.15 -1.87 -0.78
N SER A 49 4.84 -0.94 0.12
CA SER A 49 3.55 -0.89 0.83
C SER A 49 2.38 -0.63 -0.13
N LEU A 50 2.55 0.30 -1.07
CA LEU A 50 1.54 0.57 -2.09
C LEU A 50 1.36 -0.60 -3.06
N ALA A 51 2.46 -1.22 -3.50
CA ALA A 51 2.42 -2.41 -4.34
C ALA A 51 1.68 -3.57 -3.66
N TRP A 52 1.90 -3.76 -2.36
CA TRP A 52 1.16 -4.76 -1.58
C TRP A 52 -0.33 -4.43 -1.47
N LEU A 53 -0.69 -3.17 -1.22
CA LEU A 53 -2.08 -2.73 -1.15
C LEU A 53 -2.81 -2.99 -2.47
N VAL A 54 -2.26 -2.59 -3.61
CA VAL A 54 -2.92 -2.78 -4.93
C VAL A 54 -2.97 -4.24 -5.38
N ALA A 55 -2.13 -5.11 -4.81
CA ALA A 55 -2.18 -6.54 -5.07
C ALA A 55 -3.32 -7.25 -4.33
N GLN A 56 -4.00 -6.59 -3.39
CA GLN A 56 -5.14 -7.18 -2.69
C GLN A 56 -6.39 -7.20 -3.57
N PRO A 57 -7.13 -8.34 -3.69
CA PRO A 57 -8.31 -8.44 -4.54
C PRO A 57 -9.43 -7.43 -4.25
N THR A 58 -9.46 -6.88 -3.04
CA THR A 58 -10.50 -5.97 -2.55
C THR A 58 -10.10 -4.50 -2.63
N VAL A 59 -8.85 -4.18 -2.98
CA VAL A 59 -8.35 -2.80 -3.07
C VAL A 59 -8.40 -2.35 -4.52
N VAL A 60 -9.28 -1.39 -4.81
CA VAL A 60 -9.48 -0.88 -6.18
C VAL A 60 -8.41 0.14 -6.58
N ALA A 61 -7.93 0.93 -5.62
CA ALA A 61 -6.89 1.93 -5.85
C ALA A 61 -6.17 2.26 -4.54
N ALA A 62 -4.86 2.50 -4.62
CA ALA A 62 -4.08 3.07 -3.53
C ALA A 62 -3.88 4.57 -3.77
N ILE A 63 -4.34 5.41 -2.83
CA ILE A 63 -4.17 6.86 -2.90
C ILE A 63 -3.10 7.25 -1.87
N ALA A 64 -1.95 7.71 -2.36
CA ALA A 64 -0.85 8.21 -1.54
C ALA A 64 -0.67 9.72 -1.73
N SER A 65 -0.31 10.41 -0.65
CA SER A 65 -0.08 11.86 -0.67
C SER A 65 1.41 12.15 -0.53
N ALA A 66 1.89 13.09 -1.33
CA ALA A 66 3.22 13.69 -1.20
C ALA A 66 3.07 15.21 -1.09
N ARG A 67 3.88 15.84 -0.24
CA ARG A 67 3.95 17.29 -0.08
C ARG A 67 5.15 17.91 -0.77
N VAL A 68 6.11 17.09 -1.18
CA VAL A 68 7.32 17.45 -1.92
C VAL A 68 7.63 16.41 -3.00
N VAL A 69 8.45 16.78 -3.98
CA VAL A 69 8.72 15.94 -5.15
C VAL A 69 9.50 14.68 -4.79
N GLU A 70 10.37 14.75 -3.79
CA GLU A 70 11.16 13.62 -3.30
C GLU A 70 10.25 12.53 -2.73
N GLN A 71 9.23 12.92 -1.98
CA GLN A 71 8.21 11.98 -1.49
C GLN A 71 7.45 11.34 -2.64
N LEU A 72 7.13 12.08 -3.70
CA LEU A 72 6.50 11.49 -4.88
C LEU A 72 7.44 10.49 -5.56
N ALA A 73 8.74 10.80 -5.66
CA ALA A 73 9.75 9.91 -6.22
C ALA A 73 9.90 8.61 -5.42
N ASP A 74 9.74 8.66 -4.10
CA ASP A 74 9.76 7.47 -3.24
C ASP A 74 8.51 6.59 -3.42
N LEU A 75 7.37 7.17 -3.80
CA LEU A 75 6.12 6.43 -3.99
C LEU A 75 6.05 5.80 -5.37
N LEU A 76 6.34 6.58 -6.43
CA LEU A 76 6.12 6.21 -7.84
C LEU A 76 6.58 4.81 -8.26
N PRO A 77 7.71 4.26 -7.79
CA PRO A 77 8.16 2.92 -8.19
C PRO A 77 7.12 1.81 -7.98
N PHE A 78 6.12 2.00 -7.12
CA PHE A 78 5.09 0.99 -6.87
C PHE A 78 4.31 0.58 -8.12
N VAL A 79 4.16 1.47 -9.10
CA VAL A 79 3.36 1.22 -10.31
C VAL A 79 3.97 0.17 -11.22
N ASP A 80 5.29 -0.05 -11.11
CA ASP A 80 6.05 -1.01 -11.90
C ASP A 80 6.24 -2.35 -11.17
N ILE A 81 5.73 -2.48 -9.94
CA ILE A 81 5.89 -3.68 -9.11
C ILE A 81 4.66 -4.57 -9.28
N THR A 82 4.88 -5.76 -9.85
CA THR A 82 3.86 -6.82 -9.91
C THR A 82 4.21 -7.89 -8.88
N LEU A 83 3.36 -8.06 -7.86
CA LEU A 83 3.50 -9.11 -6.86
C LEU A 83 2.73 -10.36 -7.30
N ASN A 84 3.44 -11.49 -7.43
CA ASN A 84 2.81 -12.79 -7.65
C ASN A 84 2.10 -13.24 -6.35
N PRO A 85 0.94 -13.91 -6.38
CA PRO A 85 0.22 -14.42 -5.20
C PRO A 85 1.08 -15.01 -4.07
N GLY A 86 2.20 -15.69 -4.39
CA GLY A 86 3.12 -16.22 -3.37
C GLY A 86 3.75 -15.17 -2.45
N GLY A 87 3.91 -13.92 -2.90
CA GLY A 87 4.43 -12.81 -2.08
C GLY A 87 3.36 -12.13 -1.20
N CYS A 88 2.10 -12.14 -1.62
CA CYS A 88 0.99 -11.56 -0.84
C CYS A 88 0.57 -12.41 0.35
N VAL A 89 0.77 -13.73 0.30
CA VAL A 89 0.27 -14.70 1.29
C VAL A 89 0.84 -14.47 2.69
N ARG A 90 2.06 -13.92 2.83
CA ARG A 90 2.72 -13.78 4.14
C ARG A 90 2.05 -12.79 5.09
N LEU A 91 1.34 -11.78 4.56
CA LEU A 91 0.64 -10.78 5.38
C LEU A 91 -0.84 -11.12 5.64
N GLY A 92 -1.44 -12.02 4.85
CA GLY A 92 -2.88 -12.32 4.90
C GLY A 92 -3.28 -13.49 5.82
N THR A 93 -2.33 -14.16 6.47
CA THR A 93 -2.58 -15.38 7.26
C THR A 93 -2.17 -15.28 8.73
N ALA A 94 -1.89 -14.07 9.24
CA ALA A 94 -1.61 -13.86 10.65
C ALA A 94 -2.90 -13.64 11.46
#